data_AF-A0A0C2WIY1-F1
#
_entry.id   AF-A0A0C2WIY1-F1
#
_cell.length_a   1.000
_cell.length_b   1.000
_cell.length_c   1.000
_cell.angle_alpha   90.00
_cell.angle_beta   90.00
_cell.angle_gamma   90.00
#
_symmetry.space_group_name_H-M   'P 1'
#
loop_
_entity.id
_entity.type
_entity.pdbx_description
1 polymer ?
#
loop_
_entity_poly.entity_id
_entity_poly.type
_entity_poly.pdbx_seq_one_letter_code
_entity_poly.pdbx_strand_id
1 'polypeptide(L)' 'RKGGIILNARNGKKVKVPRLVRRHSNETENVDCIGPGDICAIFGVGYASGDMFIDSSISLTMASP' A
#
# COMPACT_ATOMS: atom_id res chain seq x y z
N ARG A 1 -6.92 -3.69 -1.78
CA ARG A 1 -7.32 -4.64 -2.86
C ARG A 1 -6.71 -4.17 -4.18
N LYS A 2 -6.43 -5.08 -5.11
CA LYS A 2 -5.96 -4.75 -6.47
C LYS A 2 -6.99 -3.87 -7.19
N GLY A 3 -6.52 -2.91 -7.96
CA GLY A 3 -7.34 -1.90 -8.64
C GLY A 3 -7.88 -0.78 -7.74
N GLY A 4 -7.76 -0.92 -6.42
CA GLY A 4 -8.17 0.11 -5.46
C GLY A 4 -7.31 1.36 -5.52
N ILE A 5 -7.81 2.43 -4.89
CA ILE A 5 -7.09 3.70 -4.72
C ILE A 5 -6.69 3.82 -3.25
N ILE A 6 -5.41 4.09 -3.02
CA ILE A 6 -4.83 4.35 -1.70
C ILE A 6 -4.26 5.76 -1.66
N LEU A 7 -4.17 6.32 -0.46
CA LEU A 7 -3.62 7.66 -0.24
C LEU A 7 -2.23 7.55 0.38
N ASN A 8 -1.23 8.22 -0.18
CA ASN A 8 0.05 8.38 0.49
C ASN A 8 -0.11 9.37 1.64
N ALA A 9 0.05 8.92 2.88
CA ALA A 9 -0.13 9.74 4.07
C ALA A 9 0.90 10.88 4.20
N ARG A 10 2.07 10.76 3.54
CA ARG A 10 3.11 11.81 3.56
C ARG A 10 2.71 13.05 2.76
N ASN A 11 2.14 12.86 1.57
CA ASN A 11 1.93 13.95 0.60
C ASN A 11 0.48 14.08 0.11
N GLY A 12 -0.44 13.23 0.58
CA GLY A 12 -1.84 13.25 0.20
C GLY A 12 -2.12 12.84 -1.25
N LYS A 13 -1.14 12.26 -1.97
CA LYS A 13 -1.35 11.81 -3.35
C LYS A 13 -2.13 10.51 -3.38
N LYS A 14 -3.20 10.49 -4.18
CA LYS A 14 -3.96 9.28 -4.49
C LYS A 14 -3.19 8.44 -5.50
N VAL A 15 -3.10 7.14 -5.23
CA VAL A 15 -2.36 6.18 -6.03
C VAL A 15 -3.25 4.98 -6.31
N LYS A 16 -3.33 4.55 -7.56
CA LYS A 16 -4.00 3.31 -7.93
C LYS A 16 -3.09 2.13 -7.66
N VAL A 17 -3.64 1.01 -7.21
CA VAL A 17 -2.90 -0.24 -6.95
C VAL A 17 -2.99 -1.14 -8.18
N PRO A 18 -2.05 -1.10 -9.15
CA PRO A 18 -2.19 -1.86 -10.39
C PRO A 18 -1.92 -3.36 -10.19
N ARG A 19 -0.95 -3.70 -9.33
CA ARG A 19 -0.51 -5.07 -9.08
C ARG A 19 -0.03 -5.22 -7.65
N LEU A 20 -0.61 -6.20 -6.96
CA LEU A 20 -0.20 -6.66 -5.63
C LEU A 20 0.45 -8.04 -5.76
N VAL A 21 1.54 -8.24 -5.04
CA VAL A 21 2.14 -9.56 -4.91
C VAL A 21 2.42 -9.88 -3.45
N ARG A 22 2.25 -11.15 -3.09
CA ARG A 22 2.76 -11.71 -1.83
C ARG A 22 4.12 -12.34 -2.10
N ARG A 23 5.07 -12.12 -1.19
CA ARG A 23 6.41 -12.70 -1.25
C ARG A 23 6.48 -13.85 -0.25
N HIS A 24 6.67 -15.06 -0.74
CA HIS A 24 7.25 -16.16 0.02
C HIS A 24 8.76 -16.17 -0.27
N SER A 25 9.57 -16.76 0.61
CA SER A 25 11.04 -16.65 0.55
C SER A 25 11.64 -16.96 -0.83
N ASN A 26 11.02 -17.86 -1.59
CA ASN A 26 11.43 -18.21 -2.96
C ASN A 26 10.41 -17.88 -4.05
N GLU A 27 9.21 -17.40 -3.71
CA GLU A 27 8.10 -17.31 -4.66
C GLU A 27 7.37 -15.98 -4.55
N THR A 28 6.99 -15.43 -5.71
CA THR A 28 6.13 -14.25 -5.79
C THR A 28 4.80 -14.66 -6.41
N GLU A 29 3.72 -14.48 -5.66
CA GLU A 29 2.37 -14.79 -6.13
C GLU A 29 1.57 -13.51 -6.34
N ASN A 30 0.79 -13.44 -7.44
CA ASN A 30 -0.15 -12.34 -7.65
C ASN A 30 -1.39 -12.56 -6.80
N VAL A 31 -1.80 -11.53 -6.06
CA VAL A 31 -2.95 -11.62 -5.16
C VAL A 31 -3.89 -10.44 -5.34
N ASP A 32 -5.18 -10.66 -5.13
CA ASP A 32 -6.20 -9.61 -5.24
C ASP A 32 -6.38 -8.80 -3.95
N CYS A 33 -6.03 -9.38 -2.81
CA CYS A 33 -6.06 -8.74 -1.50
C CYS A 33 -4.92 -9.21 -0.60
N ILE A 34 -4.58 -8.36 0.35
CA ILE A 34 -3.58 -8.60 1.39
C ILE A 34 -4.26 -8.28 2.73
N GLY A 35 -4.10 -9.16 3.72
CA GLY A 35 -4.68 -9.00 5.05
C GLY A 35 -3.78 -8.18 5.98
N PRO A 36 -4.29 -7.80 7.17
CA PRO A 36 -3.47 -7.22 8.23
C PRO A 36 -2.33 -8.18 8.61
N GLY A 37 -1.11 -7.65 8.78
CA GLY A 37 0.06 -8.43 9.19
C GLY A 37 0.79 -9.18 8.05
N ASP A 38 0.23 -9.20 6.85
CA ASP A 38 0.89 -9.79 5.68
C ASP A 38 1.94 -8.84 5.07
N ILE A 39 3.07 -9.41 4.65
CA ILE A 39 4.09 -8.69 3.89
C ILE A 39 3.80 -8.83 2.40
N CYS A 40 3.67 -7.70 1.71
CA CYS A 40 3.38 -7.65 0.29
C CYS A 40 4.21 -6.58 -0.41
N ALA A 41 4.21 -6.63 -1.75
CA ALA A 41 4.79 -5.59 -2.59
C ALA A 41 3.76 -5.09 -3.60
N ILE A 42 3.82 -3.78 -3.89
CA ILE A 42 3.02 -3.13 -4.93
C ILE A 42 3.97 -2.72 -6.05
N PHE A 43 3.69 -3.16 -7.26
CA PHE A 43 4.48 -2.80 -8.43
C PHE A 43 3.84 -1.63 -9.18
N GLY A 44 4.64 -0.84 -9.90
CA GLY A 44 4.13 0.25 -10.74
C GLY A 44 3.65 1.47 -9.96
N VAL A 45 4.11 1.64 -8.72
CA VAL A 45 3.88 2.82 -7.89
C VAL A 45 5.24 3.45 -7.57
N GLY A 46 5.36 4.75 -7.76
CA GLY A 46 6.50 5.50 -7.25
C GLY A 46 6.32 5.71 -5.74
N TYR A 47 7.17 5.10 -4.93
CA TYR A 47 7.18 5.25 -3.48
C TYR A 47 8.61 5.40 -2.97
N ALA A 48 8.76 6.10 -1.85
CA ALA A 48 9.99 6.14 -1.09
C ALA A 48 9.93 5.13 0.07
N SER A 49 11.10 4.70 0.56
CA SER A 49 11.15 3.96 1.83
C SER A 49 10.56 4.81 2.95
N GLY A 50 9.71 4.20 3.77
CA GLY A 50 9.00 4.89 4.86
C GLY A 50 7.76 5.67 4.41
N ASP A 51 7.29 5.53 3.16
CA ASP A 51 5.95 5.98 2.80
C ASP A 51 4.89 5.05 3.41
N MET A 52 3.87 5.66 4.00
CA MET A 52 2.71 4.94 4.53
C MET A 52 1.51 5.23 3.64
N PHE A 53 0.81 4.17 3.24
CA PHE A 53 -0.42 4.29 2.45
C PHE A 53 -1.62 3.89 3.29
N ILE A 54 -2.67 4.70 3.22
CA ILE A 54 -3.90 4.50 3.97
C ILE A 54 -5.09 4.41 3.02
N ASP A 55 -6.19 3.87 3.52
CA ASP A 55 -7.44 3.96 2.78
C ASP A 55 -7.84 5.43 2.62
N SER A 56 -8.35 5.79 1.44
CA SER A 56 -8.77 7.16 1.14
C SER A 56 -9.93 7.66 2.03
N SER A 57 -10.63 6.77 2.72
CA SER A 57 -11.69 7.12 3.67
C SER A 57 -11.17 7.48 5.07
N ILE A 58 -9.90 7.20 5.36
CA ILE A 58 -9.32 7.40 6.69
C ILE A 58 -8.42 8.63 6.64
N SER A 59 -8.71 9.63 7.46
CA SER A 59 -7.81 10.75 7.71
C SER A 59 -7.03 10.46 8.99
N LEU A 60 -5.75 10.14 8.86
CA LEU A 60 -4.83 10.03 10.00
C LEU A 60 -3.98 11.30 10.04
N THR A 61 -4.08 12.05 11.14
CA THR A 61 -3.17 13.15 11.45
C THR A 61 -2.22 12.67 12.54
N MET A 62 -0.91 12.79 12.32
CA MET A 62 0.05 12.62 13.41
C MET A 62 -0.08 13.83 14.34
N ALA A 63 -0.72 13.61 15.49
CA ALA A 63 -0.64 14.54 16.61
C ALA A 63 0.57 14.15 17.46
N SER A 64 1.65 14.93 17.35
CA SER A 64 2.73 14.89 18.34
C SER A 64 2.29 15.72 19.55
N PRO A 65 2.40 15.23 20.79
CA PRO A 65 2.13 16.02 21.98
C PRO A 65 3.12 17.19 22.15
#